data_AF-A0A0M3K6F8-F1
#
_entry.id   AF-A0A0M3K6F8-F1
#
_cell.length_a   1.000
_cell.length_b   1.000
_cell.length_c   1.000
_cell.angle_alpha   90.00
_cell.angle_beta   90.00
_cell.angle_gamma   90.00
#
_symmetry.space_group_name_H-M   'P 1'
#
loop_
_entity.id
_entity.type
_entity.pdbx_description
1 polymer ?
#
loop_
_entity_poly.entity_id
_entity_poly.type
_entity_poly.pdbx_seq_one_letter_code
_entity_poly.pdbx_strand_id
1 'polypeptide(L)'
;LRSTHSTAYSFIFIKNNFVISSVIIGVEMKDEFQRIIKEFKEVMDKAVGGAVLISFGSIAQSSKMTPAMRNAFVRMFTAFPHIQFIWKYEVEDEVANDRPNVLKTKWVPQNDLLAHPNMKAFISHGGMNSLTEAFQHGVPIVCIPLFGDQMRNAKMAEKRRVATFLDKGNITETSLLWALRTVLSDKRLSLKVPLIPYINTNCNYAKWDCKKPVLCIFSYAKHSKRLARMIAKKPFSSEEVFLRHIEFAAEFGHVDNLDSAAAQLNFLQYYMIDIIVPFIASVLLTAYIGVRMVMRICCSFMRVAKSKTE
;
A
#
# COMPACT_ATOMS: atom_id res chain seq x y z
N LEU A 1 12.81 49.96 -1.83
CA LEU A 1 12.88 49.53 -0.42
C LEU A 1 11.46 49.38 0.12
N ARG A 2 11.07 48.12 0.41
CA ARG A 2 10.00 47.64 1.30
C ARG A 2 8.71 48.47 1.48
N SER A 3 7.58 47.87 1.14
CA SER A 3 6.67 47.24 2.14
C SER A 3 5.24 47.18 1.58
N THR A 4 4.81 46.02 1.10
CA THR A 4 3.39 45.69 1.02
C THR A 4 3.12 44.59 2.02
N HIS A 5 2.62 44.98 3.19
CA HIS A 5 1.97 44.08 4.12
C HIS A 5 0.74 43.48 3.43
N SER A 6 0.83 42.21 3.01
CA SER A 6 -0.36 41.42 2.70
C SER A 6 -0.67 40.58 3.94
N THR A 7 -1.58 41.10 4.76
CA THR A 7 -2.26 40.36 5.82
C THR A 7 -2.91 39.12 5.23
N ALA A 8 -2.38 37.94 5.57
CA ALA A 8 -2.98 36.66 5.27
C ALA A 8 -4.26 36.47 6.10
N TYR A 9 -5.41 36.42 5.45
CA TYR A 9 -6.66 35.98 6.05
C TYR A 9 -6.92 34.52 5.65
N SER A 10 -7.07 33.64 6.64
CA SER A 10 -7.61 32.29 6.44
C SER A 10 -9.11 32.39 6.21
N PHE A 11 -9.56 32.20 4.98
CA PHE A 11 -10.98 31.98 4.69
C PHE A 11 -11.23 30.49 4.50
N ILE A 12 -11.80 29.86 5.53
CA ILE A 12 -12.40 28.53 5.45
C ILE A 12 -13.73 28.70 4.71
N PHE A 13 -13.79 28.33 3.43
CA PHE A 13 -15.07 28.23 2.72
C PHE A 13 -15.72 26.87 3.02
N ILE A 14 -16.67 26.87 3.97
CA ILE A 14 -17.61 25.75 4.15
C ILE A 14 -18.76 25.94 3.17
N LYS A 15 -18.78 25.15 2.09
CA LYS A 15 -20.02 24.82 1.38
C LYS A 15 -19.91 23.39 0.83
N ASN A 16 -20.83 22.52 1.25
CA ASN A 16 -21.04 21.15 0.75
C ASN A 16 -19.95 20.10 1.04
N ASN A 17 -19.55 19.93 2.31
CA ASN A 17 -18.82 18.75 2.82
C ASN A 17 -17.47 18.38 2.14
N PHE A 18 -16.79 19.34 1.49
CA PHE A 18 -15.45 19.13 0.93
C PHE A 18 -14.45 19.99 1.72
N VAL A 19 -13.56 19.36 2.50
CA VAL A 19 -12.51 20.05 3.26
C VAL A 19 -11.18 19.65 2.68
N ILE A 20 -10.64 20.47 1.78
CA ILE A 20 -9.28 20.28 1.29
C ILE A 20 -8.35 20.94 2.30
N SER A 21 -7.55 20.13 2.99
CA SER A 21 -6.46 20.62 3.84
C SER A 21 -5.48 21.42 2.97
N SER A 22 -5.34 22.68 3.32
CA SER A 22 -4.68 23.75 2.57
C SER A 22 -3.20 23.49 2.26
N VAL A 23 -2.85 23.51 0.97
CA VAL A 23 -1.53 23.95 0.50
C VAL A 23 -1.63 25.47 0.29
N ILE A 24 -0.68 26.23 0.82
CA ILE A 24 -0.58 27.67 0.58
C ILE A 24 -0.22 27.85 -0.89
N ILE A 25 -1.14 28.42 -1.66
CA ILE A 25 -1.05 28.47 -3.11
C ILE A 25 -1.38 29.91 -3.54
N GLY A 26 -0.42 30.57 -4.23
CA GLY A 26 -0.58 31.92 -4.76
C GLY A 26 -1.76 32.03 -5.73
N VAL A 27 -2.22 33.26 -5.99
CA VAL A 27 -3.45 33.55 -6.77
C VAL A 27 -3.49 32.82 -8.12
N GLU A 28 -2.37 32.68 -8.81
CA GLU A 28 -2.27 32.03 -10.12
C GLU A 28 -2.49 30.51 -10.07
N MET A 29 -2.06 29.85 -8.99
CA MET A 29 -2.29 28.42 -8.80
C MET A 29 -3.70 28.12 -8.24
N LYS A 30 -4.50 29.13 -7.90
CA LYS A 30 -5.89 28.94 -7.42
C LYS A 30 -6.79 28.43 -8.53
N ASP A 31 -6.67 28.96 -9.75
CA ASP A 31 -7.54 28.60 -10.87
C ASP A 31 -7.24 27.19 -11.41
N GLU A 32 -5.95 26.83 -11.47
CA GLU A 32 -5.52 25.46 -11.81
C GLU A 32 -6.06 24.45 -10.78
N PHE A 33 -5.95 24.78 -9.50
CA PHE A 33 -6.48 23.94 -8.43
C PHE A 33 -8.01 23.79 -8.49
N GLN A 34 -8.75 24.87 -8.76
CA GLN A 34 -10.20 24.82 -8.94
C GLN A 34 -10.60 23.97 -10.17
N ARG A 35 -9.82 24.04 -11.25
CA ARG A 35 -10.04 23.20 -12.44
C ARG A 35 -9.87 21.72 -12.12
N ILE A 36 -8.81 21.36 -11.39
CA ILE A 36 -8.54 19.97 -10.95
C ILE A 36 -9.68 19.45 -10.06
N ILE A 37 -10.15 20.26 -9.10
CA ILE A 37 -11.29 19.87 -8.25
C ILE A 37 -12.54 19.60 -9.09
N LYS A 38 -12.82 20.48 -10.05
CA LYS A 38 -13.98 20.33 -10.93
C LYS A 38 -13.90 19.04 -11.74
N GLU A 39 -12.73 18.71 -12.28
CA GLU A 39 -12.50 17.46 -13.01
C GLU A 39 -12.76 16.21 -12.15
N PHE A 40 -12.19 16.15 -10.94
CA PHE A 40 -12.44 15.03 -10.03
C PHE A 40 -13.92 14.95 -9.63
N LYS A 41 -14.56 16.08 -9.38
CA LYS A 41 -15.99 16.13 -9.07
C LYS A 41 -16.81 15.54 -10.21
N GLU A 42 -16.56 15.95 -11.45
CA GLU A 42 -17.27 15.42 -12.62
C GLU A 42 -17.07 13.90 -12.79
N VAL A 43 -15.85 13.40 -12.57
CA VAL A 43 -15.58 11.94 -12.63
C VAL A 43 -16.33 11.20 -11.52
N MET A 44 -16.35 11.74 -10.30
CA MET A 44 -17.03 11.12 -9.17
C MET A 44 -18.56 11.21 -9.28
N ASP A 45 -19.09 12.27 -9.89
CA ASP A 45 -20.52 12.43 -10.18
C ASP A 45 -20.98 11.46 -11.28
N LYS A 46 -20.14 11.23 -12.30
CA LYS A 46 -20.37 10.20 -13.35
C LYS A 46 -20.25 8.77 -12.83
N ALA A 47 -19.64 8.54 -11.67
CA ALA A 47 -19.35 7.22 -11.12
C ALA A 47 -20.58 6.56 -10.46
N VAL A 48 -21.68 6.40 -11.20
CA VAL A 48 -22.94 5.79 -10.70
C VAL A 48 -22.73 4.35 -10.23
N GLY A 49 -21.91 3.56 -10.95
CA GLY A 49 -21.52 2.21 -10.52
C GLY A 49 -20.51 2.19 -9.38
N GLY A 50 -19.96 3.35 -9.02
CA GLY A 50 -18.89 3.53 -8.04
C GLY A 50 -17.55 3.88 -8.67
N ALA A 51 -16.65 4.38 -7.83
CA ALA A 51 -15.29 4.73 -8.20
C ALA A 51 -14.27 3.87 -7.46
N VAL A 52 -13.12 3.64 -8.09
CA VAL A 52 -11.96 2.96 -7.51
C VAL A 52 -10.73 3.83 -7.70
N LEU A 53 -10.09 4.19 -6.59
CA LEU A 53 -8.80 4.88 -6.61
C LEU A 53 -7.66 3.87 -6.72
N ILE A 54 -6.62 4.19 -7.50
CA ILE A 54 -5.40 3.41 -7.62
C ILE A 54 -4.21 4.36 -7.36
N SER A 55 -3.49 4.13 -6.26
CA SER A 55 -2.34 4.96 -5.86
C SER A 55 -1.33 4.15 -5.05
N PHE A 56 -0.07 4.16 -5.49
CA PHE A 56 1.05 3.46 -4.82
C PHE A 56 1.92 4.40 -3.98
N GLY A 57 1.40 5.58 -3.64
CA GLY A 57 2.10 6.58 -2.83
C GLY A 57 2.94 7.55 -3.66
N SER A 58 3.86 8.27 -3.01
CA SER A 58 4.75 9.25 -3.65
C SER A 58 6.05 8.66 -4.17
N ILE A 59 6.51 7.55 -3.58
CA ILE A 59 7.82 6.94 -3.87
C ILE A 59 7.71 5.93 -5.03
N ALA A 60 6.65 5.13 -5.04
CA ALA A 60 6.42 4.14 -6.08
C ALA A 60 5.48 4.69 -7.16
N GLN A 61 6.00 4.77 -8.38
CA GLN A 61 5.30 5.32 -9.54
C GLN A 61 4.62 4.19 -10.32
N SER A 62 3.36 4.38 -10.70
CA SER A 62 2.61 3.41 -11.51
C SER A 62 3.22 3.26 -12.91
N SER A 63 3.84 4.33 -13.43
CA SER A 63 4.51 4.32 -14.74
C SER A 63 5.70 3.36 -14.82
N LYS A 64 6.31 3.00 -13.68
CA LYS A 64 7.44 2.07 -13.60
C LYS A 64 7.03 0.58 -13.56
N MET A 65 5.73 0.29 -13.62
CA MET A 65 5.24 -1.08 -13.72
C MET A 65 5.72 -1.75 -15.02
N THR A 66 5.97 -3.05 -14.97
CA THR A 66 6.32 -3.81 -16.18
C THR A 66 5.16 -3.76 -17.18
N PRO A 67 5.41 -3.89 -18.50
CA PRO A 67 4.34 -3.91 -19.50
C PRO A 67 3.27 -4.98 -19.21
N ALA A 68 3.67 -6.15 -18.71
CA ALA A 68 2.75 -7.22 -18.31
C ALA A 68 1.77 -6.77 -17.20
N MET A 69 2.29 -6.09 -16.17
CA MET A 69 1.49 -5.56 -15.06
C MET A 69 0.55 -4.44 -15.55
N ARG A 70 1.06 -3.49 -16.36
CA ARG A 70 0.22 -2.41 -16.93
C ARG A 70 -0.92 -2.99 -17.77
N ASN A 71 -0.64 -3.97 -18.61
CA ASN A 71 -1.66 -4.63 -19.43
C ASN A 71 -2.69 -5.39 -18.57
N ALA A 72 -2.30 -5.94 -17.42
CA ALA A 72 -3.23 -6.55 -16.49
C ALA A 72 -4.23 -5.53 -15.89
N PHE A 73 -3.76 -4.33 -15.54
CA PHE A 73 -4.64 -3.23 -15.12
C PHE A 73 -5.58 -2.78 -16.24
N VAL A 74 -5.09 -2.62 -17.47
CA VAL A 74 -5.92 -2.26 -18.63
C VAL A 74 -7.03 -3.29 -18.87
N ARG A 75 -6.71 -4.58 -18.79
CA ARG A 75 -7.71 -5.65 -18.91
C ARG A 75 -8.70 -5.64 -17.75
N MET A 76 -8.24 -5.38 -16.53
CA MET A 76 -9.12 -5.17 -15.38
C MET A 76 -10.09 -4.01 -15.63
N PHE A 77 -9.63 -2.84 -16.12
CA PHE A 77 -10.52 -1.71 -16.41
C PHE A 77 -11.62 -2.07 -17.43
N THR A 78 -11.25 -2.87 -18.43
CA THR A 78 -12.17 -3.37 -19.46
C THR A 78 -13.27 -4.26 -18.88
N ALA A 79 -12.94 -5.07 -17.88
CA ALA A 79 -13.89 -5.98 -17.23
C ALA A 79 -14.89 -5.26 -16.31
N PHE A 80 -14.66 -3.99 -15.97
CA PHE A 80 -15.53 -3.18 -15.10
C PHE A 80 -15.95 -1.87 -15.79
N PRO A 81 -16.72 -1.92 -16.88
CA PRO A 81 -17.08 -0.73 -17.65
C PRO A 81 -18.00 0.25 -16.89
N HIS A 82 -18.66 -0.22 -15.82
CA HIS A 82 -19.56 0.59 -14.97
C HIS A 82 -18.83 1.28 -13.80
N ILE A 83 -17.57 0.95 -13.56
CA ILE A 83 -16.75 1.54 -12.49
C ILE A 83 -15.84 2.59 -13.09
N GLN A 84 -15.78 3.75 -12.43
CA GLN A 84 -14.79 4.78 -12.77
C GLN A 84 -13.49 4.53 -12.02
N PHE A 85 -12.38 4.45 -12.76
CA PHE A 85 -11.05 4.28 -12.20
C PHE A 85 -10.31 5.60 -12.18
N ILE A 86 -9.83 6.01 -11.01
CA ILE A 86 -8.90 7.13 -10.88
C ILE A 86 -7.52 6.51 -10.67
N TRP A 87 -6.67 6.60 -11.69
CA TRP A 87 -5.35 6.00 -11.65
C TRP A 87 -4.27 7.08 -11.54
N LYS A 88 -3.62 7.13 -10.37
CA LYS A 88 -2.44 7.96 -10.19
C LYS A 88 -1.30 7.40 -11.04
N TYR A 89 -0.91 8.14 -12.06
CA TYR A 89 0.04 7.73 -13.09
C TYR A 89 0.88 8.92 -13.54
N GLU A 90 2.20 8.80 -13.41
CA GLU A 90 3.12 9.93 -13.42
C GLU A 90 3.55 10.39 -14.84
N VAL A 91 3.35 9.55 -15.85
CA VAL A 91 3.82 9.78 -17.23
C VAL A 91 2.63 9.87 -18.19
N GLU A 92 2.69 10.77 -19.15
CA GLU A 92 1.71 10.84 -20.23
C GLU A 92 2.13 9.87 -21.36
N ASP A 93 1.47 8.71 -21.41
CA ASP A 93 1.66 7.68 -22.44
C ASP A 93 0.30 7.19 -22.97
N GLU A 94 0.33 6.26 -23.93
CA GLU A 94 -0.89 5.70 -24.55
C GLU A 94 -1.65 4.70 -23.67
N VAL A 95 -1.08 4.28 -22.53
CA VAL A 95 -1.64 3.21 -21.70
C VAL A 95 -3.01 3.60 -21.17
N ALA A 96 -4.04 2.82 -21.47
CA ALA A 96 -5.43 3.08 -21.06
C ALA A 96 -6.05 4.38 -21.61
N ASN A 97 -5.44 5.07 -22.59
CA ASN A 97 -6.05 6.26 -23.21
C ASN A 97 -7.33 5.94 -24.00
N ASP A 98 -7.46 4.69 -24.44
CA ASP A 98 -8.65 4.15 -25.11
C ASP A 98 -9.81 3.85 -24.14
N ARG A 99 -9.62 4.02 -22.82
CA ARG A 99 -10.58 3.62 -21.79
C ARG A 99 -11.33 4.83 -21.23
N PRO A 100 -12.62 5.03 -21.59
CA PRO A 100 -13.40 6.18 -21.12
C PRO A 100 -13.74 6.10 -19.62
N ASN A 101 -13.57 4.94 -18.99
CA ASN A 101 -13.80 4.72 -17.57
C ASN A 101 -12.52 4.85 -16.71
N VAL A 102 -11.45 5.43 -17.26
CA VAL A 102 -10.17 5.61 -16.57
C VAL A 102 -9.74 7.06 -16.67
N LEU A 103 -9.60 7.73 -15.52
CA LEU A 103 -8.93 9.01 -15.38
C LEU A 103 -7.48 8.76 -14.95
N LYS A 104 -6.52 9.02 -15.84
CA LYS A 104 -5.10 9.07 -15.50
C LYS A 104 -4.71 10.48 -15.04
N THR A 105 -4.00 10.58 -13.93
CA THR A 105 -3.54 11.88 -13.41
C THR A 105 -2.27 11.74 -12.58
N LYS A 106 -1.41 12.77 -12.60
CA LYS A 106 -0.14 12.79 -11.85
C LYS A 106 -0.35 12.96 -10.35
N TRP A 107 -1.43 13.62 -9.96
CA TRP A 107 -1.73 13.96 -8.57
C TRP A 107 -3.22 13.75 -8.26
N VAL A 108 -3.52 13.35 -7.03
CA VAL A 108 -4.89 13.09 -6.58
C VAL A 108 -5.12 13.66 -5.17
N PRO A 109 -6.28 14.30 -4.89
CA PRO A 109 -6.69 14.64 -3.54
C PRO A 109 -7.20 13.38 -2.82
N GLN A 110 -6.26 12.51 -2.43
CA GLN A 110 -6.55 11.14 -1.96
C GLN A 110 -7.57 11.09 -0.82
N ASN A 111 -7.37 11.88 0.24
CA ASN A 111 -8.28 11.90 1.39
C ASN A 111 -9.72 12.28 0.99
N ASP A 112 -9.87 13.29 0.13
CA ASP A 112 -11.19 13.78 -0.29
C ASP A 112 -11.89 12.80 -1.22
N LEU A 113 -11.14 12.16 -2.13
CA LEU A 113 -11.65 11.09 -2.97
C LEU A 113 -12.10 9.89 -2.13
N LEU A 114 -11.35 9.53 -1.09
CA LEU A 114 -11.72 8.44 -0.17
C LEU A 114 -12.96 8.78 0.67
N ALA A 115 -13.16 10.06 1.01
CA ALA A 115 -14.34 10.53 1.72
C ALA A 115 -15.63 10.52 0.88
N HIS A 116 -15.51 10.46 -0.45
CA HIS A 116 -16.65 10.58 -1.35
C HIS A 116 -17.56 9.34 -1.32
N PRO A 117 -18.90 9.47 -1.28
CA PRO A 117 -19.85 8.35 -1.16
C PRO A 117 -19.81 7.33 -2.32
N ASN A 118 -19.39 7.79 -3.50
CA ASN A 118 -19.22 6.92 -4.67
C ASN A 118 -17.91 6.12 -4.64
N MET A 119 -16.96 6.43 -3.76
CA MET A 119 -15.75 5.62 -3.61
C MET A 119 -16.08 4.24 -3.03
N LYS A 120 -15.75 3.16 -3.75
CA LYS A 120 -16.09 1.78 -3.36
C LYS A 120 -14.90 0.95 -2.95
N ALA A 121 -13.72 1.22 -3.50
CA ALA A 121 -12.51 0.50 -3.17
C ALA A 121 -11.27 1.35 -3.44
N PHE A 122 -10.18 0.99 -2.78
CA PHE A 122 -8.89 1.62 -2.98
C PHE A 122 -7.82 0.56 -3.27
N ILE A 123 -7.13 0.66 -4.39
CA ILE A 123 -5.96 -0.17 -4.69
C ILE A 123 -4.71 0.60 -4.26
N SER A 124 -3.97 0.04 -3.30
CA SER A 124 -2.85 0.75 -2.67
C SER A 124 -1.67 -0.17 -2.37
N HIS A 125 -0.48 0.40 -2.31
CA HIS A 125 0.72 -0.27 -1.78
C HIS A 125 0.62 -0.64 -0.29
N GLY A 126 -0.34 -0.08 0.47
CA GLY A 126 -0.52 -0.41 1.88
C GLY A 126 0.40 0.35 2.85
N GLY A 127 0.88 1.53 2.47
CA GLY A 127 1.51 2.46 3.41
C GLY A 127 0.56 2.90 4.52
N MET A 128 1.06 3.13 5.74
CA MET A 128 0.23 3.36 6.93
C MET A 128 -0.70 4.57 6.80
N ASN A 129 -0.26 5.67 6.19
CA ASN A 129 -1.09 6.86 5.98
C ASN A 129 -2.28 6.54 5.08
N SER A 130 -2.02 5.88 3.95
CA SER A 130 -3.04 5.48 2.97
C SER A 130 -4.05 4.49 3.57
N LEU A 131 -3.58 3.56 4.40
CA LEU A 131 -4.47 2.65 5.14
C LEU A 131 -5.35 3.42 6.13
N THR A 132 -4.76 4.35 6.88
CA THR A 132 -5.48 5.11 7.92
C THR A 132 -6.58 5.98 7.31
N GLU A 133 -6.30 6.70 6.24
CA GLU A 133 -7.28 7.50 5.50
C GLU A 133 -8.44 6.63 4.99
N ALA A 134 -8.14 5.49 4.35
CA ALA A 134 -9.17 4.58 3.86
C ALA A 134 -10.00 3.96 4.99
N PHE A 135 -9.37 3.64 6.14
CA PHE A 135 -10.08 3.13 7.30
C PHE A 135 -10.99 4.18 7.94
N GLN A 136 -10.55 5.44 7.99
CA GLN A 136 -11.37 6.55 8.49
C GLN A 136 -12.65 6.72 7.67
N HIS A 137 -12.56 6.57 6.34
CA HIS A 137 -13.71 6.70 5.43
C HIS A 137 -14.46 5.38 5.18
N GLY A 138 -13.97 4.27 5.74
CA GLY A 138 -14.61 2.96 5.63
C GLY A 138 -14.54 2.37 4.22
N VAL A 139 -13.54 2.76 3.45
CA VAL A 139 -13.26 2.24 2.11
C VAL A 139 -12.40 0.98 2.23
N PRO A 140 -12.85 -0.16 1.69
CA PRO A 140 -12.04 -1.38 1.68
C PRO A 140 -10.92 -1.32 0.63
N ILE A 141 -9.86 -2.09 0.85
CA ILE A 141 -8.57 -1.88 0.17
C ILE A 141 -8.12 -3.16 -0.54
N VAL A 142 -7.57 -3.06 -1.75
CA VAL A 142 -6.72 -4.09 -2.35
C VAL A 142 -5.26 -3.69 -2.10
N CYS A 143 -4.59 -4.39 -1.21
CA CYS A 143 -3.21 -4.10 -0.83
C CYS A 143 -2.23 -4.87 -1.73
N ILE A 144 -1.36 -4.13 -2.43
CA ILE A 144 -0.28 -4.65 -3.27
C ILE A 144 1.06 -4.13 -2.72
N PRO A 145 1.60 -4.71 -1.63
CA PRO A 145 2.81 -4.22 -1.01
C PRO A 145 4.02 -4.37 -1.93
N LEU A 146 4.86 -3.35 -1.92
CA LEU A 146 6.03 -3.24 -2.80
C LEU A 146 7.33 -3.51 -2.04
N PHE A 147 7.51 -2.90 -0.86
CA PHE A 147 8.71 -3.04 -0.03
C PHE A 147 8.48 -2.53 1.41
N GLY A 148 9.44 -2.79 2.30
CA GLY A 148 9.44 -2.25 3.67
C GLY A 148 8.31 -2.78 4.56
N ASP A 149 7.72 -1.88 5.35
CA ASP A 149 6.66 -2.16 6.34
C ASP A 149 5.29 -2.49 5.73
N GLN A 150 5.11 -2.20 4.43
CA GLN A 150 3.86 -2.36 3.69
C GLN A 150 3.30 -3.78 3.77
N MET A 151 4.16 -4.80 3.77
CA MET A 151 3.77 -6.21 3.89
C MET A 151 3.07 -6.48 5.23
N ARG A 152 3.67 -5.99 6.33
CA ARG A 152 3.12 -6.11 7.68
C ARG A 152 1.80 -5.36 7.80
N ASN A 153 1.74 -4.16 7.24
CA ASN A 153 0.54 -3.31 7.24
C ASN A 153 -0.61 -3.96 6.47
N ALA A 154 -0.34 -4.50 5.28
CA ALA A 154 -1.32 -5.23 4.46
C ALA A 154 -1.86 -6.47 5.19
N LYS A 155 -0.99 -7.26 5.85
CA LYS A 155 -1.41 -8.42 6.64
C LYS A 155 -2.24 -8.05 7.86
N MET A 156 -1.94 -6.93 8.52
CA MET A 156 -2.77 -6.40 9.60
C MET A 156 -4.17 -5.99 9.08
N ALA A 157 -4.24 -5.35 7.91
CA ALA A 157 -5.51 -4.96 7.28
C ALA A 157 -6.35 -6.18 6.85
N GLU A 158 -5.70 -7.20 6.30
CA GLU A 158 -6.32 -8.48 5.94
C GLU A 158 -6.89 -9.20 7.17
N LYS A 159 -6.13 -9.28 8.28
CA LYS A 159 -6.61 -9.85 9.55
C LYS A 159 -7.85 -9.14 10.09
N ARG A 160 -7.96 -7.83 9.85
CA ARG A 160 -9.14 -7.01 10.21
C ARG A 160 -10.30 -7.14 9.22
N ARG A 161 -10.12 -7.88 8.12
CA ARG A 161 -11.08 -8.09 7.02
C ARG A 161 -11.54 -6.80 6.34
N VAL A 162 -10.62 -5.84 6.24
CA VAL A 162 -10.85 -4.55 5.57
C VAL A 162 -10.00 -4.38 4.30
N ALA A 163 -9.11 -5.33 4.03
CA ALA A 163 -8.32 -5.36 2.82
C ALA A 163 -8.06 -6.79 2.32
N THR A 164 -7.91 -6.94 1.00
CA THR A 164 -7.31 -8.14 0.40
C THR A 164 -5.82 -7.93 0.18
N PHE A 165 -5.06 -9.02 0.20
CA PHE A 165 -3.63 -9.02 -0.07
C PHE A 165 -3.35 -9.58 -1.47
N LEU A 166 -2.52 -8.89 -2.26
CA LEU A 166 -2.05 -9.38 -3.54
C LEU A 166 -0.54 -9.16 -3.66
N ASP A 167 0.20 -10.23 -3.97
CA ASP A 167 1.64 -10.16 -4.16
C ASP A 167 2.00 -9.40 -5.45
N LYS A 168 3.00 -8.51 -5.39
CA LYS A 168 3.48 -7.75 -6.56
C LYS A 168 3.98 -8.64 -7.70
N GLY A 169 4.53 -9.81 -7.39
CA GLY A 169 5.00 -10.81 -8.35
C GLY A 169 3.86 -11.56 -9.03
N ASN A 170 2.65 -11.47 -8.50
CA ASN A 170 1.45 -12.12 -9.02
C ASN A 170 0.40 -11.10 -9.51
N ILE A 171 0.83 -9.95 -10.05
CA ILE A 171 -0.10 -9.02 -10.70
C ILE A 171 -0.42 -9.54 -12.10
N THR A 172 -1.55 -10.22 -12.20
CA THR A 172 -2.14 -10.73 -13.45
C THR A 172 -3.58 -10.23 -13.54
N GLU A 173 -4.19 -10.37 -14.71
CA GLU A 173 -5.59 -10.00 -14.87
C GLU A 173 -6.49 -10.79 -13.92
N THR A 174 -6.29 -12.11 -13.84
CA THR A 174 -7.13 -12.99 -13.01
C THR A 174 -7.00 -12.65 -11.53
N SER A 175 -5.79 -12.36 -11.05
CA SER A 175 -5.56 -12.01 -9.65
C SER A 175 -6.11 -10.63 -9.28
N LEU A 176 -5.98 -9.64 -10.16
CA LEU A 176 -6.57 -8.31 -9.99
C LEU A 176 -8.10 -8.37 -10.01
N LEU A 177 -8.69 -9.09 -10.97
CA LEU A 177 -10.13 -9.29 -11.06
C LEU A 177 -10.68 -9.97 -9.81
N TRP A 178 -10.02 -11.04 -9.34
CA TRP A 178 -10.39 -11.71 -8.10
C TRP A 178 -10.34 -10.75 -6.91
N ALA A 179 -9.23 -10.02 -6.74
CA ALA A 179 -9.03 -9.14 -5.59
C ALA A 179 -10.06 -8.00 -5.57
N LEU A 180 -10.27 -7.34 -6.70
CA LEU A 180 -11.22 -6.23 -6.81
C LEU A 180 -12.67 -6.71 -6.67
N ARG A 181 -13.05 -7.83 -7.31
CA ARG A 181 -14.39 -8.42 -7.10
C ARG A 181 -14.61 -8.77 -5.65
N THR A 182 -13.63 -9.37 -4.99
CA THR A 182 -13.73 -9.76 -3.56
C THR A 182 -14.00 -8.56 -2.67
N VAL A 183 -13.33 -7.43 -2.93
CA VAL A 183 -13.52 -6.19 -2.16
C VAL A 183 -14.86 -5.51 -2.48
N LEU A 184 -15.25 -5.49 -3.75
CA LEU A 184 -16.50 -4.87 -4.23
C LEU A 184 -17.75 -5.72 -3.92
N SER A 185 -17.59 -7.03 -3.66
CA SER A 185 -18.70 -7.95 -3.40
C SER A 185 -19.38 -7.63 -2.06
N ASP A 186 -20.40 -6.77 -2.12
CA ASP A 186 -21.49 -6.73 -1.16
C ASP A 186 -22.50 -7.85 -1.51
N LYS A 187 -23.25 -8.37 -0.54
CA LYS A 187 -24.30 -9.40 -0.72
C LYS A 187 -25.32 -9.08 -1.83
N ARG A 188 -25.32 -7.83 -2.34
CA ARG A 188 -26.22 -7.31 -3.38
C ARG A 188 -25.72 -7.55 -4.81
N LEU A 189 -24.44 -7.84 -5.01
CA LEU A 189 -23.88 -8.17 -6.32
C LEU A 189 -23.79 -9.69 -6.43
N SER A 190 -24.83 -10.29 -7.02
CA SER A 190 -24.94 -11.72 -7.35
C SER A 190 -23.92 -12.13 -8.42
N LEU A 191 -22.63 -11.93 -8.19
CA LEU A 191 -21.57 -12.44 -9.06
C LEU A 191 -21.40 -13.92 -8.75
N LYS A 192 -22.19 -14.76 -9.44
CA LYS A 192 -21.98 -16.21 -9.51
C LYS A 192 -20.69 -16.48 -10.30
N VAL A 193 -19.54 -16.34 -9.65
CA VAL A 193 -18.26 -16.78 -10.19
C VAL A 193 -17.62 -17.69 -9.15
N PRO A 194 -17.16 -18.89 -9.53
CA PRO A 194 -16.48 -19.77 -8.58
C PRO A 194 -15.26 -19.06 -8.00
N LEU A 195 -15.23 -18.94 -6.66
CA LEU A 195 -14.02 -18.60 -5.91
C LEU A 195 -13.01 -19.70 -6.17
N ILE A 196 -12.07 -19.48 -7.10
CA ILE A 196 -10.87 -20.31 -7.19
C ILE A 196 -10.03 -19.95 -5.95
N PRO A 197 -9.80 -20.88 -5.01
CA PRO A 197 -8.89 -20.63 -3.91
C PRO A 197 -7.50 -20.45 -4.52
N TYR A 198 -6.94 -19.25 -4.42
CA TYR A 198 -5.55 -19.01 -4.76
C TYR A 198 -4.68 -19.67 -3.67
N ILE A 199 -4.35 -20.94 -3.86
CA ILE A 199 -3.36 -21.65 -3.06
C ILE A 199 -2.00 -21.36 -3.70
N ASN A 200 -1.24 -20.43 -3.11
CA ASN A 200 0.18 -20.32 -3.42
C ASN A 200 0.88 -21.53 -2.77
N THR A 201 1.25 -22.52 -3.57
CA THR A 201 1.91 -23.76 -3.13
C THR A 201 3.33 -23.56 -2.59
N ASN A 202 3.92 -22.37 -2.71
CA ASN A 202 5.28 -22.07 -2.21
C ASN A 202 5.30 -21.11 -1.01
N CYS A 203 4.14 -20.82 -0.42
CA CYS A 203 4.11 -20.05 0.80
C CYS A 203 4.06 -21.02 1.99
N ASN A 204 5.13 -21.05 2.79
CA ASN A 204 5.26 -21.82 4.04
C ASN A 204 4.27 -21.32 5.11
N TYR A 205 2.97 -21.37 4.82
CA TYR A 205 1.85 -21.19 5.75
C TYR A 205 1.49 -22.53 6.43
N ALA A 206 2.47 -23.40 6.70
CA ALA A 206 2.28 -24.71 7.33
C ALA A 206 1.77 -24.65 8.80
N LYS A 207 1.26 -23.50 9.27
CA LYS A 207 0.74 -23.32 10.62
C LYS A 207 -0.63 -22.63 10.70
N TRP A 208 -1.24 -22.28 9.57
CA TRP A 208 -2.61 -21.78 9.55
C TRP A 208 -3.51 -22.85 8.94
N ASP A 209 -4.29 -23.47 9.80
CA ASP A 209 -5.23 -24.54 9.50
C ASP A 209 -6.24 -24.11 8.40
N CYS A 210 -5.91 -24.44 7.14
CA CYS A 210 -6.74 -24.21 5.95
C CYS A 210 -7.90 -25.22 5.83
N LYS A 211 -8.32 -25.90 6.91
CA LYS A 211 -9.43 -26.87 6.90
C LYS A 211 -10.83 -26.27 7.03
N LYS A 212 -11.01 -24.95 6.95
CA LYS A 212 -12.35 -24.35 6.89
C LYS A 212 -12.56 -23.69 5.53
N PRO A 213 -13.41 -24.23 4.64
CA PRO A 213 -13.93 -23.46 3.53
C PRO A 213 -14.82 -22.39 4.14
N VAL A 214 -14.26 -21.22 4.45
CA VAL A 214 -15.00 -20.10 5.01
C VAL A 214 -15.79 -19.45 3.88
N LEU A 215 -16.84 -20.15 3.48
CA LEU A 215 -18.01 -19.65 2.78
C LEU A 215 -18.82 -18.75 3.74
N CYS A 216 -18.16 -17.76 4.36
CA CYS A 216 -18.83 -16.62 4.96
C CYS A 216 -18.55 -15.44 4.05
N ILE A 217 -19.57 -15.04 3.30
CA ILE A 217 -19.61 -13.81 2.51
C ILE A 217 -19.52 -12.63 3.49
N PHE A 218 -18.32 -12.37 4.01
CA PHE A 218 -17.99 -11.16 4.73
C PHE A 218 -17.81 -10.07 3.68
N SER A 219 -18.72 -9.11 3.64
CA SER A 219 -18.53 -7.92 2.81
C SER A 219 -17.41 -7.08 3.43
N TYR A 220 -16.27 -6.96 2.74
CA TYR A 220 -15.17 -6.08 3.13
C TYR A 220 -15.66 -4.66 3.38
N ALA A 221 -16.59 -4.16 2.56
CA ALA A 221 -17.22 -2.86 2.76
C ALA A 221 -17.95 -2.75 4.12
N LYS A 222 -18.64 -3.80 4.59
CA LYS A 222 -19.29 -3.80 5.91
C LYS A 222 -18.27 -3.74 7.05
N HIS A 223 -17.17 -4.48 6.92
CA HIS A 223 -16.08 -4.46 7.90
C HIS A 223 -15.37 -3.11 7.92
N SER A 224 -15.07 -2.52 6.76
CA SER A 224 -14.44 -1.20 6.66
C SER A 224 -15.33 -0.11 7.24
N LYS A 225 -16.64 -0.11 6.93
CA LYS A 225 -17.62 0.81 7.57
C LYS A 225 -17.74 0.60 9.08
N ARG A 226 -17.61 -0.64 9.58
CA ARG A 226 -17.57 -0.90 11.01
C ARG A 226 -16.28 -0.33 11.63
N LEU A 227 -15.13 -0.53 10.99
CA LEU A 227 -13.85 0.00 11.45
C LEU A 227 -13.85 1.53 11.47
N ALA A 228 -14.35 2.18 10.42
CA ALA A 228 -14.53 3.63 10.37
C ALA A 228 -15.36 4.15 11.56
N ARG A 229 -16.51 3.53 11.83
CA ARG A 229 -17.34 3.87 12.98
C ARG A 229 -16.63 3.68 14.32
N MET A 230 -15.80 2.64 14.46
CA MET A 230 -14.99 2.44 15.66
C MET A 230 -13.91 3.52 15.80
N ILE A 231 -13.29 3.94 14.70
CA ILE A 231 -12.29 5.03 14.70
C ILE A 231 -12.94 6.37 15.07
N ALA A 232 -14.10 6.68 14.50
CA ALA A 232 -14.84 7.90 14.78
C ALA A 232 -15.40 7.95 16.22
N LYS A 233 -15.66 6.79 16.84
CA LYS A 233 -16.16 6.67 18.22
C LYS A 233 -15.08 6.26 19.22
N LYS A 234 -13.80 6.49 18.91
CA LYS A 234 -12.73 6.25 19.89
C LYS A 234 -13.04 7.05 21.17
N PRO A 235 -12.78 6.48 22.35
CA PRO A 235 -13.15 7.11 23.62
C PRO A 235 -12.38 8.41 23.89
N PHE A 236 -11.19 8.55 23.31
CA PHE A 236 -10.36 9.74 23.43
C PHE A 236 -9.85 10.14 22.04
N SER A 237 -9.77 11.45 21.80
CA SER A 237 -9.16 12.00 20.59
C SER A 237 -7.65 11.79 20.60
N SER A 238 -6.99 11.83 19.43
CA SER A 238 -5.54 11.72 19.37
C SER A 238 -4.83 12.85 20.15
N GLU A 239 -5.45 14.04 20.18
CA GLU A 239 -4.97 15.20 20.95
C GLU A 239 -5.11 14.96 22.45
N GLU A 240 -6.26 14.47 22.92
CA GLU A 240 -6.47 14.15 24.34
C GLU A 240 -5.52 13.05 24.81
N VAL A 241 -5.31 12.02 23.99
CA VAL A 241 -4.34 10.97 24.28
C VAL A 241 -2.95 11.59 24.42
N PHE A 242 -2.55 12.45 23.49
CA PHE A 242 -1.26 13.14 23.55
C PHE A 242 -1.12 14.01 24.80
N LEU A 243 -2.12 14.83 25.13
CA LEU A 243 -2.13 15.66 26.34
C LEU A 243 -2.00 14.81 27.60
N ARG A 244 -2.74 13.71 27.71
CA ARG A 244 -2.63 12.78 28.85
C ARG A 244 -1.25 12.14 28.97
N HIS A 245 -0.59 11.83 27.85
CA HIS A 245 0.78 11.32 27.87
C HIS A 245 1.78 12.41 28.31
N ILE A 246 1.57 13.67 27.92
CA ILE A 246 2.37 14.80 28.40
C ILE A 246 2.15 15.03 29.89
N GLU A 247 0.90 15.05 30.36
CA GLU A 247 0.58 15.22 31.78
C GLU A 247 1.23 14.12 32.62
N PHE A 248 1.14 12.86 32.18
CA PHE A 248 1.81 11.73 32.82
C PHE A 248 3.33 11.92 32.84
N ALA A 249 3.94 12.33 31.73
CA ALA A 249 5.38 12.59 31.68
C ALA A 249 5.79 13.80 32.53
N ALA A 250 4.93 14.80 32.68
CA ALA A 250 5.18 15.97 33.53
C ALA A 250 5.06 15.63 35.03
N GLU A 251 4.15 14.72 35.39
CA GLU A 251 3.94 14.27 36.77
C GLU A 251 5.04 13.31 37.24
N PHE A 252 5.41 12.32 36.42
CA PHE A 252 6.34 11.26 36.80
C PHE A 252 7.76 11.46 36.27
N GLY A 253 7.98 12.39 35.34
CA GLY A 253 9.28 12.60 34.71
C GLY A 253 9.71 11.39 33.87
N HIS A 254 11.01 11.05 33.96
CA HIS A 254 11.56 9.89 33.28
C HIS A 254 11.12 8.58 33.96
N VAL A 255 10.55 7.66 33.18
CA VAL A 255 10.12 6.35 33.66
C VAL A 255 10.93 5.28 32.96
N ASP A 256 11.97 4.77 33.65
CA ASP A 256 12.93 3.78 33.11
C ASP A 256 12.24 2.54 32.50
N ASN A 257 11.03 2.19 32.98
CA ASN A 257 10.26 1.05 32.52
C ASN A 257 9.48 1.28 31.20
N LEU A 258 9.37 2.52 30.72
CA LEU A 258 8.71 2.88 29.46
C LEU A 258 9.70 3.13 28.33
N ASP A 259 10.99 3.18 28.63
CA ASP A 259 12.03 3.28 27.63
C ASP A 259 12.08 2.01 26.78
N SER A 260 12.08 2.21 25.47
CA SER A 260 12.39 1.14 24.53
C SER A 260 13.83 0.70 24.77
N ALA A 261 14.04 -0.55 25.14
CA ALA A 261 15.38 -1.13 25.28
C ALA A 261 16.27 -0.91 24.04
N ALA A 262 15.66 -0.74 22.85
CA ALA A 262 16.37 -0.42 21.63
C ALA A 262 16.99 0.99 21.59
N ALA A 263 16.48 1.95 22.37
CA ALA A 263 17.02 3.31 22.43
C ALA A 263 18.37 3.37 23.17
N GLN A 264 18.63 2.39 24.04
CA GLN A 264 19.87 2.27 24.80
C GLN A 264 20.92 1.39 24.09
N LEU A 265 20.61 0.83 22.91
CA LEU A 265 21.54 -0.02 22.17
C LEU A 265 22.57 0.80 21.40
N ASN A 266 23.82 0.35 21.44
CA ASN A 266 24.88 0.92 20.61
C ASN A 266 24.62 0.66 19.12
N PHE A 267 25.11 1.53 18.24
CA PHE A 267 24.95 1.42 16.78
C PHE A 267 25.28 0.01 16.24
N LEU A 268 26.35 -0.60 16.75
CA LEU A 268 26.78 -1.95 16.37
C LEU A 268 25.76 -3.03 16.77
N GLN A 269 25.17 -2.92 17.96
CA GLN A 269 24.17 -3.87 18.47
C GLN A 269 22.82 -3.69 17.77
N TYR A 270 22.41 -2.44 17.52
CA TYR A 270 21.16 -2.14 16.84
C TYR A 270 21.09 -2.77 15.43
N TYR A 271 22.21 -2.74 14.69
CA TYR A 271 22.31 -3.36 13.38
C TYR A 271 22.83 -4.81 13.40
N MET A 272 23.04 -5.39 14.59
CA MET A 272 23.61 -6.75 14.77
C MET A 272 24.88 -6.99 13.95
N ILE A 273 25.73 -5.97 13.82
CA ILE A 273 26.94 -6.03 12.98
C ILE A 273 27.92 -7.07 13.52
N ASP A 274 27.98 -7.19 14.85
CA ASP A 274 28.73 -8.20 15.59
C ASP A 274 28.32 -9.64 15.28
N ILE A 275 27.07 -9.88 14.85
CA ILE A 275 26.59 -11.20 14.40
C ILE A 275 26.75 -11.36 12.88
N ILE A 276 26.39 -10.34 12.12
CA ILE A 276 26.36 -10.39 10.65
C ILE A 276 27.78 -10.54 10.08
N VAL A 277 28.76 -9.78 10.60
CA VAL A 277 30.12 -9.76 10.04
C VAL A 277 30.83 -11.12 10.21
N PRO A 278 30.86 -11.75 11.41
CA PRO A 278 31.45 -13.08 11.55
C PRO A 278 30.71 -14.13 10.73
N PHE A 279 29.38 -14.03 10.63
CA PHE A 279 28.59 -14.95 9.81
C PHE A 279 28.99 -14.87 8.33
N ILE A 280 29.06 -13.68 7.74
CA ILE A 280 29.50 -13.48 6.35
C ILE A 280 30.94 -13.96 6.17
N ALA A 281 31.84 -13.63 7.10
CA ALA A 281 33.24 -14.08 7.04
C ALA A 281 33.35 -15.62 7.04
N SER A 282 32.54 -16.30 7.85
CA SER A 282 32.53 -17.78 7.90
C SER A 282 32.03 -18.42 6.61
N VAL A 283 31.03 -17.82 5.96
CA VAL A 283 30.51 -18.25 4.66
C VAL A 283 31.54 -18.04 3.55
N LEU A 284 32.25 -16.90 3.55
CA LEU A 284 33.31 -16.64 2.57
C LEU A 284 34.51 -17.56 2.77
N LEU A 285 34.90 -17.85 4.01
CA LEU A 285 36.00 -18.75 4.33
C LEU A 285 35.69 -20.20 3.90
N THR A 286 34.48 -20.68 4.18
CA THR A 286 34.05 -22.03 3.76
C THR A 286 34.00 -22.15 2.23
N ALA A 287 33.49 -21.13 1.53
CA ALA A 287 33.52 -21.08 0.06
C ALA A 287 34.96 -21.08 -0.48
N TYR A 288 35.86 -20.29 0.11
CA TYR A 288 37.28 -20.24 -0.27
C TYR A 288 37.98 -21.60 -0.11
N ILE A 289 37.77 -22.27 1.02
CA ILE A 289 38.34 -23.60 1.29
C ILE A 289 37.78 -24.62 0.28
N GLY A 290 36.48 -24.57 -0.01
CA GLY A 290 35.85 -25.43 -1.01
C GLY A 290 36.46 -25.27 -2.41
N VAL A 291 36.61 -24.03 -2.89
CA VAL A 291 37.28 -23.74 -4.18
C VAL A 291 38.72 -24.23 -4.18
N ARG A 292 39.49 -23.98 -3.12
CA ARG A 292 40.88 -24.47 -2.98
C ARG A 292 40.96 -26.00 -3.00
N MET A 293 40.04 -26.70 -2.35
CA MET A 293 39.99 -28.16 -2.35
C MET A 293 39.68 -28.70 -3.75
N VAL A 294 38.67 -28.15 -4.43
CA VAL A 294 38.32 -28.53 -5.81
C VAL A 294 39.50 -28.29 -6.75
N MET A 295 40.15 -27.12 -6.69
CA MET A 295 41.33 -26.82 -7.50
C MET A 295 42.47 -27.80 -7.23
N ARG A 296 42.72 -28.16 -5.97
CA ARG A 296 43.74 -29.17 -5.63
C ARG A 296 43.40 -30.55 -6.19
N ILE A 297 42.14 -30.98 -6.08
CA ILE A 297 41.67 -32.25 -6.61
C ILE A 297 41.76 -32.27 -8.14
N CYS A 298 41.32 -31.21 -8.83
CA CYS A 298 41.48 -31.06 -10.27
C CYS A 298 42.95 -31.09 -10.70
N CYS A 299 43.84 -30.38 -9.99
CA CYS A 299 45.27 -30.42 -10.25
C CYS A 299 45.88 -31.81 -10.01
N SER A 300 45.44 -32.56 -9.00
CA SER A 300 45.93 -33.92 -8.77
C SER A 300 45.47 -34.89 -9.86
N PHE A 301 44.22 -34.79 -10.30
CA PHE A 301 43.71 -35.59 -11.42
C PHE A 301 44.45 -35.28 -12.73
N MET A 302 44.72 -34.00 -13.03
CA MET A 302 45.52 -33.64 -14.21
C MET A 302 46.96 -34.18 -14.16
N ARG A 303 47.59 -34.22 -12.97
CA ARG A 303 48.93 -34.82 -12.82
C ARG A 303 48.91 -36.33 -13.05
N VAL A 304 47.92 -37.04 -12.51
CA VAL A 304 47.77 -38.49 -12.70
C VAL A 304 47.42 -38.83 -14.15
N ALA A 305 46.64 -37.99 -14.84
CA ALA A 305 46.37 -38.16 -16.27
C ALA A 305 47.65 -38.02 -17.10
N LYS A 306 48.52 -37.06 -16.76
CA LYS A 306 49.76 -36.80 -17.49
C LYS A 306 50.80 -37.93 -17.34
N SER A 307 50.87 -38.58 -16.17
CA SER A 307 51.81 -39.70 -15.93
C SER A 307 51.38 -41.04 -16.55
N LYS A 308 50.19 -41.14 -17.14
CA LYS A 308 49.72 -42.34 -17.87
C LYS A 308 49.88 -42.22 -19.39
N THR A 309 50.28 -41.04 -19.88
CA THR A 309 50.51 -40.74 -21.30
C THR A 309 51.99 -40.67 -21.69
N GLU A 310 52.90 -40.79 -20.72
CA GLU A 310 54.33 -41.07 -20.91
C GLU A 310 54.59 -42.57 -20.68
#